data_AF-A0AAP8J2V8-F1
#
_entry.id   AF-A0AAP8J2V8-F1
#
_cell.length_a   1.000
_cell.length_b   1.000
_cell.length_c   1.000
_cell.angle_alpha   90.00
_cell.angle_beta   90.00
_cell.angle_gamma   90.00
#
_symmetry.space_group_name_H-M   'P 1'
#
loop_
_entity.id
_entity.type
_entity.pdbx_description
1 polymer ?
#
loop_
_entity_poly.entity_id
_entity_poly.type
_entity_poly.pdbx_seq_one_letter_code
_entity_poly.pdbx_strand_id
1 'polypeptide(L)'
;MWQDDRIQAALDGQNPMVMAELPGGFAVFGDVQFLPGYSVLLPKREVGSLNELSKREQSLFLQSMATLGDAILTACEPLRVNYDILGNTDHFLHAHVFPRYQSEVPERLAKPVWLYAPSYWRDPQYQYEPSQHDAIRQRITAALKTTN
;
A
#
# COMPACT_ATOMS: atom_id res chain seq x y z
N MET A 1 -5.82 2.62 19.18
CA MET A 1 -6.61 2.23 17.99
C MET A 1 -5.69 1.52 17.01
N TRP A 2 -6.20 0.76 16.04
CA TRP A 2 -5.35 -0.01 15.11
C TRP A 2 -4.36 0.87 14.31
N GLN A 3 -4.64 2.18 14.19
CA GLN A 3 -3.79 3.17 13.53
C GLN A 3 -2.53 3.54 14.32
N ASP A 4 -2.55 3.39 15.65
CA ASP A 4 -1.43 3.80 16.53
C ASP A 4 -0.24 2.85 16.38
N ASP A 5 -0.53 1.57 16.13
CA ASP A 5 0.47 0.55 15.79
C ASP A 5 -0.12 -0.42 14.76
N ARG A 6 0.09 -0.07 13.50
CA ARG A 6 -0.49 -0.78 12.35
C ARG A 6 0.13 -2.16 12.16
N ILE A 7 1.39 -2.34 12.57
CA ILE A 7 2.11 -3.60 12.43
C ILE A 7 1.57 -4.57 13.48
N GLN A 8 1.52 -4.17 14.75
CA GLN A 8 0.97 -4.99 15.81
C GLN A 8 -0.51 -5.30 15.57
N ALA A 9 -1.30 -4.31 15.15
CA ALA A 9 -2.70 -4.55 14.79
C ALA A 9 -2.85 -5.51 13.60
N ALA A 10 -1.94 -5.53 12.63
CA ALA A 10 -1.96 -6.52 11.55
C ALA A 10 -1.59 -7.92 12.05
N LEU A 11 -0.59 -8.03 12.93
CA LEU A 11 -0.19 -9.29 13.57
C LEU A 11 -1.33 -9.89 14.39
N ASP A 12 -2.09 -9.05 15.08
CA ASP A 12 -3.21 -9.49 15.92
C ASP A 12 -4.52 -9.68 15.14
N GLY A 13 -4.52 -9.45 13.82
CA GLY A 13 -5.72 -9.52 12.99
C GLY A 13 -6.77 -8.43 13.27
N GLN A 14 -6.36 -7.32 13.90
CA GLN A 14 -7.21 -6.21 14.31
C GLN A 14 -7.17 -5.02 13.34
N ASN A 15 -6.22 -4.97 12.41
CA ASN A 15 -6.15 -3.94 11.39
C ASN A 15 -7.18 -4.23 10.27
N PRO A 16 -8.29 -3.46 10.19
CA PRO A 16 -9.39 -3.74 9.27
C PRO A 16 -9.05 -3.44 7.81
N MET A 17 -7.89 -2.82 7.54
CA MET A 17 -7.44 -2.47 6.19
C MET A 17 -6.56 -3.56 5.55
N VAL A 18 -6.18 -4.59 6.31
CA VAL A 18 -5.45 -5.74 5.77
C VAL A 18 -6.32 -6.43 4.71
N MET A 19 -5.73 -6.68 3.55
CA MET A 19 -6.32 -7.42 2.43
C MET A 19 -5.85 -8.86 2.41
N ALA A 20 -4.54 -9.07 2.62
CA ALA A 20 -3.93 -10.39 2.65
C ALA A 20 -2.63 -10.38 3.46
N GLU A 21 -2.33 -11.53 4.05
CA GLU A 21 -1.01 -11.84 4.58
C GLU A 21 -0.17 -12.51 3.47
N LEU A 22 0.97 -11.93 3.14
CA LEU A 22 1.94 -12.41 2.16
C LEU A 22 3.18 -12.98 2.87
N PRO A 23 4.06 -13.73 2.19
CA PRO A 23 5.25 -14.30 2.82
C PRO A 23 6.15 -13.28 3.52
N GLY A 24 6.27 -12.07 2.96
CA GLY A 24 7.13 -11.00 3.48
C GLY A 24 6.43 -9.92 4.29
N GLY A 25 5.10 -9.91 4.39
CA GLY A 25 4.38 -8.80 5.02
C GLY A 25 2.86 -8.89 4.93
N PHE A 26 2.19 -7.83 5.34
CA PHE A 26 0.74 -7.65 5.24
C PHE A 26 0.43 -6.62 4.16
N ALA A 27 -0.32 -7.01 3.14
CA ALA A 27 -0.85 -6.09 2.15
C ALA A 27 -2.06 -5.37 2.75
N VAL A 28 -1.97 -4.04 2.87
CA VAL A 28 -2.95 -3.17 3.50
C VAL A 28 -3.45 -2.16 2.49
N PHE A 29 -4.76 -1.92 2.46
CA PHE A 29 -5.35 -0.89 1.62
C PHE A 29 -5.08 0.50 2.22
N GLY A 30 -4.67 1.48 1.41
CA GLY A 30 -4.26 2.80 1.89
C GLY A 30 -5.44 3.61 2.43
N ASP A 31 -5.18 4.44 3.45
CA ASP A 31 -6.21 5.25 4.11
C ASP A 31 -6.79 6.34 3.20
N VAL A 32 -6.02 6.82 2.23
CA VAL A 32 -6.47 7.78 1.21
C VAL A 32 -6.54 7.10 -0.14
N GLN A 33 -7.45 7.54 -1.01
CA GLN A 33 -7.78 6.87 -2.26
C GLN A 33 -7.94 7.84 -3.44
N PHE A 34 -7.26 9.00 -3.39
CA PHE A 34 -7.20 9.91 -4.54
C PHE A 34 -6.47 9.32 -5.76
N LEU A 35 -5.63 8.31 -5.52
CA LEU A 35 -5.21 7.32 -6.52
C LEU A 35 -5.84 5.99 -6.11
N PRO A 36 -7.03 5.64 -6.62
CA PRO A 36 -7.75 4.45 -6.17
C PRO A 36 -6.90 3.19 -6.32
N GLY A 37 -6.86 2.35 -5.30
CA GLY A 37 -5.99 1.16 -5.28
C GLY A 37 -4.63 1.38 -4.60
N TYR A 38 -4.32 2.60 -4.16
CA TYR A 38 -3.15 2.84 -3.31
C TYR A 38 -3.16 1.88 -2.12
N SER A 39 -2.06 1.16 -1.96
CA SER A 39 -1.86 0.15 -0.92
C SER A 39 -0.50 0.31 -0.26
N VAL A 40 -0.35 -0.28 0.93
CA VAL A 40 0.87 -0.29 1.72
C VAL A 40 1.21 -1.73 2.10
N LEU A 41 2.48 -2.11 1.99
CA LEU A 41 2.99 -3.37 2.55
C LEU A 41 3.64 -3.08 3.91
N LEU A 42 3.11 -3.71 4.96
CA LEU A 42 3.68 -3.69 6.31
C LEU A 42 4.54 -4.94 6.57
N PRO A 43 5.64 -4.85 7.33
CA PRO A 43 6.50 -5.98 7.65
C PRO A 43 5.84 -6.95 8.64
N LYS A 44 6.40 -8.15 8.77
CA LYS A 44 5.97 -9.20 9.73
C LYS A 44 6.39 -8.96 11.19
N ARG A 45 7.07 -7.86 11.45
CA ARG A 45 7.50 -7.41 12.79
C ARG A 45 7.92 -5.95 12.70
N GLU A 46 7.92 -5.27 13.84
CA GLU A 46 8.40 -3.90 13.93
C GLU A 46 9.91 -3.83 13.63
N VAL A 47 10.26 -3.01 12.64
CA VAL A 47 11.62 -2.64 12.24
C VAL A 47 11.58 -1.21 11.70
N GLY A 48 12.66 -0.45 11.87
CA GLY A 48 12.75 0.92 11.36
C GLY A 48 12.96 1.00 9.85
N SER A 49 13.62 -0.01 9.26
CA SER A 49 14.11 0.05 7.89
C SER A 49 14.28 -1.33 7.24
N LEU A 50 14.45 -1.35 5.91
CA LEU A 50 14.84 -2.57 5.18
C LEU A 50 16.14 -3.18 5.72
N ASN A 51 17.06 -2.34 6.20
CA ASN A 51 18.40 -2.75 6.62
C ASN A 51 18.40 -3.56 7.93
N GLU A 52 17.34 -3.46 8.73
CA GLU A 52 17.15 -4.24 9.97
C GLU A 52 16.54 -5.62 9.73
N LEU A 53 16.08 -5.90 8.51
CA LEU A 53 15.68 -7.23 8.08
C LEU A 53 16.91 -8.09 7.76
N SER A 54 16.85 -9.37 8.08
CA SER A 54 17.78 -10.37 7.54
C SER A 54 17.68 -10.44 6.02
N LYS A 55 18.70 -10.99 5.35
CA LYS A 55 18.67 -11.13 3.87
C LYS A 55 17.49 -11.93 3.35
N ARG A 56 17.06 -12.96 4.09
CA ARG A 56 15.86 -13.73 3.77
C ARG A 56 14.60 -12.87 3.88
N GLU A 57 14.44 -12.14 4.98
CA GLU A 57 13.30 -11.24 5.19
C GLU A 57 13.26 -10.12 4.14
N GLN A 58 14.41 -9.50 3.80
CA GLN A 58 14.51 -8.49 2.74
C GLN A 58 13.98 -9.03 1.41
N SER A 59 14.45 -10.23 1.01
CA SER A 59 14.01 -10.86 -0.23
C SER A 59 12.51 -11.15 -0.23
N LEU A 60 11.95 -11.66 0.88
CA LEU A 60 10.53 -11.96 0.98
C LEU A 60 9.68 -10.67 0.96
N PHE A 61 10.13 -9.61 1.64
CA PHE A 61 9.44 -8.33 1.69
C PHE A 61 9.38 -7.70 0.29
N LEU A 62 10.50 -7.62 -0.43
CA LEU A 62 10.55 -7.06 -1.77
C LEU A 62 9.77 -7.89 -2.81
N GLN A 63 9.79 -9.23 -2.69
CA GLN A 63 8.94 -10.10 -3.52
C GLN A 63 7.45 -9.87 -3.23
N SER A 64 7.06 -9.78 -1.95
CA SER A 64 5.67 -9.50 -1.57
C SER A 64 5.21 -8.12 -2.03
N MET A 65 6.12 -7.13 -2.04
CA MET A 65 5.87 -5.80 -2.60
C MET A 65 5.60 -5.87 -4.11
N ALA A 66 6.37 -6.66 -4.85
CA ALA A 66 6.12 -6.90 -6.28
C ALA A 66 4.78 -7.63 -6.50
N THR A 67 4.47 -8.67 -5.73
CA THR A 67 3.18 -9.38 -5.78
C THR A 67 1.99 -8.45 -5.54
N LEU A 68 2.11 -7.52 -4.58
CA LEU A 68 1.08 -6.49 -4.36
C LEU A 68 0.93 -5.56 -5.57
N GLY A 69 2.03 -5.19 -6.19
CA GLY A 69 2.03 -4.42 -7.43
C GLY A 69 1.37 -5.14 -8.61
N ASP A 70 1.63 -6.43 -8.77
CA ASP A 70 0.98 -7.27 -9.79
C ASP A 70 -0.53 -7.34 -9.56
N ALA A 71 -0.97 -7.55 -8.32
CA ALA A 71 -2.38 -7.55 -7.97
C ALA A 71 -3.05 -6.20 -8.27
N ILE A 72 -2.35 -5.09 -8.03
CA ILE A 72 -2.82 -3.74 -8.39
C ILE A 72 -2.89 -3.58 -9.91
N LEU A 73 -1.88 -4.01 -10.66
CA LEU A 73 -1.89 -3.98 -12.13
C LEU A 73 -3.11 -4.72 -12.70
N THR A 74 -3.37 -5.93 -12.19
CA THR A 74 -4.52 -6.75 -12.61
C THR A 74 -5.87 -6.14 -12.22
N ALA A 75 -6.01 -5.64 -11.00
CA ALA A 75 -7.31 -5.21 -10.48
C ALA A 75 -7.69 -3.77 -10.88
N CYS A 76 -6.70 -2.94 -11.16
CA CYS A 76 -6.87 -1.50 -11.31
C CYS A 76 -6.58 -0.99 -12.72
N GLU A 77 -5.93 -1.79 -13.57
CA GLU A 77 -5.52 -1.43 -14.93
C GLU A 77 -4.85 -0.03 -15.03
N PRO A 78 -3.88 0.30 -14.15
CA PRO A 78 -3.24 1.60 -14.17
C PRO A 78 -2.27 1.70 -15.35
N LEU A 79 -1.81 2.92 -15.67
CA LEU A 79 -0.74 3.14 -16.64
C LEU A 79 0.58 2.50 -16.19
N ARG A 80 0.85 2.52 -14.89
CA ARG A 80 2.00 1.89 -14.21
C ARG A 80 1.81 1.88 -12.70
N VAL A 81 2.72 1.25 -11.97
CA VAL A 81 2.80 1.29 -10.51
C VAL A 81 4.09 1.99 -10.07
N ASN A 82 4.02 2.80 -9.01
CA ASN A 82 5.19 3.35 -8.32
C ASN A 82 5.36 2.67 -6.95
N TYR A 83 6.60 2.45 -6.56
CA TYR A 83 6.98 1.79 -5.31
C TYR A 83 7.93 2.68 -4.52
N ASP A 84 7.55 3.04 -3.30
CA ASP A 84 8.35 3.91 -2.44
C ASP A 84 8.55 3.28 -1.05
N ILE A 85 9.79 3.29 -0.56
CA ILE A 85 10.13 3.00 0.84
C ILE A 85 10.90 4.22 1.34
N LEU A 86 10.28 5.00 2.23
CA LEU A 86 10.79 6.30 2.68
C LEU A 86 11.09 6.31 4.19
N GLY A 87 10.06 6.45 5.03
CA GLY A 87 10.20 6.36 6.51
C GLY A 87 10.53 7.67 7.24
N ASN A 88 10.40 8.85 6.59
CA ASN A 88 10.75 10.13 7.22
C ASN A 88 9.74 10.62 8.28
N THR A 89 8.47 10.19 8.21
CA THR A 89 7.41 10.61 9.15
C THR A 89 7.11 9.50 10.14
N ASP A 90 6.77 8.31 9.61
CA ASP A 90 6.58 7.11 10.41
C ASP A 90 7.87 6.29 10.39
N HIS A 91 8.54 6.18 11.55
CA HIS A 91 9.87 5.59 11.68
C HIS A 91 9.87 4.05 11.72
N PHE A 92 8.94 3.41 11.00
CA PHE A 92 8.90 1.96 10.80
C PHE A 92 8.94 1.64 9.31
N LEU A 93 9.41 0.46 8.93
CA LEU A 93 9.42 0.00 7.54
C LEU A 93 8.00 -0.12 7.01
N HIS A 94 7.71 0.53 5.91
CA HIS A 94 6.50 0.33 5.13
C HIS A 94 6.79 0.68 3.67
N ALA A 95 6.21 -0.09 2.76
CA ALA A 95 6.34 0.17 1.32
C ALA A 95 5.02 0.65 0.75
N HIS A 96 5.03 1.80 0.11
CA HIS A 96 3.88 2.34 -0.60
C HIS A 96 3.84 1.82 -2.03
N VAL A 97 2.67 1.40 -2.48
CA VAL A 97 2.43 0.90 -3.83
C VAL A 97 1.29 1.70 -4.45
N PHE A 98 1.64 2.59 -5.39
CA PHE A 98 0.71 3.55 -5.98
C PHE A 98 0.38 3.19 -7.44
N PRO A 99 -0.87 2.87 -7.78
CA PRO A 99 -1.30 2.89 -9.18
C PRO A 99 -1.29 4.32 -9.72
N ARG A 100 -0.79 4.49 -10.96
CA ARG A 100 -0.74 5.77 -11.67
C ARG A 100 -1.70 5.73 -12.86
N TYR A 101 -2.44 6.81 -13.09
CA TYR A 101 -3.54 6.83 -14.05
C TYR A 101 -3.40 7.94 -15.07
N GLN A 102 -3.81 7.68 -16.31
CA GLN A 102 -3.84 8.69 -17.37
C GLN A 102 -4.80 9.87 -17.06
N SER A 103 -5.76 9.67 -16.16
CA SER A 103 -6.69 10.68 -15.66
C SER A 103 -6.06 11.67 -14.66
N GLU A 104 -4.85 11.39 -14.17
CA GLU A 104 -4.09 12.38 -13.39
C GLU A 104 -3.80 13.61 -14.25
N VAL A 105 -3.74 14.79 -13.61
CA VAL A 105 -3.35 16.01 -14.34
C VAL A 105 -1.93 15.84 -14.91
N PRO A 106 -1.65 16.27 -16.16
CA PRO A 106 -0.41 15.95 -16.86
C PRO A 106 0.87 16.29 -16.08
N GLU A 107 0.85 17.37 -15.30
CA GLU A 107 2.00 17.82 -14.50
C GLU A 107 2.36 16.84 -13.38
N ARG A 108 1.42 15.99 -12.94
CA ARG A 108 1.63 14.99 -11.88
C ARG A 108 2.22 13.69 -12.42
N LEU A 109 1.93 13.32 -13.66
CA LEU A 109 2.40 12.06 -14.26
C LEU A 109 3.93 11.94 -14.27
N ALA A 110 4.65 13.06 -14.37
CA ALA A 110 6.10 13.11 -14.37
C ALA A 110 6.73 13.32 -12.97
N LYS A 111 5.93 13.28 -11.89
CA LYS A 111 6.36 13.61 -10.52
C LYS A 111 6.09 12.46 -9.55
N PRO A 112 6.86 12.37 -8.44
CA PRO A 112 6.53 11.50 -7.31
C PRO A 112 5.15 11.83 -6.74
N VAL A 113 4.44 10.80 -6.26
CA VAL A 113 3.10 10.94 -5.66
C VAL A 113 3.12 11.87 -4.43
N TRP A 114 4.22 11.88 -3.69
CA TRP A 114 4.41 12.75 -2.52
C TRP A 114 4.39 14.25 -2.81
N LEU A 115 4.49 14.67 -4.08
CA LEU A 115 4.38 16.09 -4.46
C LEU A 115 2.94 16.54 -4.69
N TYR A 116 1.94 15.66 -4.61
CA TYR A 116 0.52 16.08 -4.56
C TYR A 116 0.29 17.03 -3.39
N ALA A 117 -0.65 17.98 -3.55
CA ALA A 117 -0.91 18.98 -2.53
C ALA A 117 -1.35 18.32 -1.21
N PRO A 118 -1.02 18.91 -0.04
CA PRO A 118 -1.39 18.33 1.26
C PRO A 118 -2.87 18.00 1.43
N SER A 119 -3.77 18.71 0.72
CA SER A 119 -5.21 18.43 0.70
C SER A 119 -5.54 17.01 0.23
N TYR A 120 -4.81 16.46 -0.74
CA TYR A 120 -5.01 15.10 -1.24
C TYR A 120 -4.83 14.03 -0.15
N TRP A 121 -4.03 14.34 0.88
CA TRP A 121 -3.71 13.43 1.97
C TRP A 121 -4.59 13.63 3.21
N ARG A 122 -5.29 14.76 3.32
CA ARG A 122 -5.97 15.19 4.56
C ARG A 122 -7.46 15.41 4.37
N ASP A 123 -7.90 15.85 3.20
CA ASP A 123 -9.30 16.21 2.99
C ASP A 123 -10.19 14.97 3.08
N PRO A 124 -11.35 15.05 3.76
CA PRO A 124 -12.25 13.91 3.93
C PRO A 124 -12.69 13.25 2.62
N GLN A 125 -12.78 14.02 1.52
CA GLN A 125 -13.19 13.50 0.20
C GLN A 125 -12.26 12.43 -0.36
N TYR A 126 -10.99 12.42 0.07
CA TYR A 126 -10.00 11.45 -0.39
C TYR A 126 -9.78 10.31 0.58
N GLN A 127 -10.40 10.33 1.76
CA GLN A 127 -10.29 9.23 2.72
C GLN A 127 -11.01 7.99 2.20
N TYR A 128 -10.57 6.82 2.64
CA TYR A 128 -11.23 5.57 2.37
C TYR A 128 -12.67 5.61 2.88
N GLU A 129 -13.58 5.51 1.92
CA GLU A 129 -15.02 5.34 2.12
C GLU A 129 -15.44 3.97 1.54
N PRO A 130 -15.97 3.04 2.35
CA PRO A 130 -16.34 1.69 1.90
C PRO A 130 -17.27 1.68 0.68
N SER A 131 -18.27 2.56 0.65
CA SER A 131 -19.24 2.64 -0.46
C SER A 131 -18.61 2.99 -1.81
N GLN A 132 -17.44 3.63 -1.80
CA GLN A 132 -16.70 4.02 -3.01
C GLN A 132 -15.57 3.05 -3.35
N HIS A 133 -14.92 2.46 -2.35
CA HIS A 133 -13.63 1.80 -2.55
C HIS A 133 -13.63 0.28 -2.30
N ASP A 134 -14.69 -0.29 -1.72
CA ASP A 134 -14.71 -1.73 -1.44
C ASP A 134 -14.62 -2.59 -2.69
N ALA A 135 -15.23 -2.16 -3.79
CA ALA A 135 -15.18 -2.89 -5.05
C ALA A 135 -13.73 -3.04 -5.55
N ILE A 136 -12.94 -1.97 -5.57
CA ILE A 136 -11.53 -2.03 -6.02
C ILE A 136 -10.66 -2.78 -5.00
N ARG A 137 -10.88 -2.58 -3.70
CA ARG A 137 -10.20 -3.31 -2.63
C ARG A 137 -10.43 -4.82 -2.74
N GLN A 138 -11.66 -5.25 -3.00
CA GLN A 138 -12.01 -6.66 -3.19
C GLN A 138 -11.35 -7.26 -4.43
N ARG A 139 -11.27 -6.52 -5.54
CA ARG A 139 -10.56 -6.99 -6.75
C ARG A 139 -9.06 -7.19 -6.49
N ILE A 140 -8.40 -6.25 -5.80
CA ILE A 140 -6.99 -6.41 -5.41
C ILE A 140 -6.85 -7.61 -4.47
N THR A 141 -7.73 -7.74 -3.48
CA THR A 141 -7.74 -8.87 -2.54
C THR A 141 -7.90 -10.21 -3.26
N ALA A 142 -8.74 -10.27 -4.29
CA ALA A 142 -8.92 -11.47 -5.12
C ALA A 142 -7.66 -11.78 -5.94
N ALA A 143 -7.05 -10.76 -6.57
CA ALA A 143 -5.83 -10.92 -7.36
C ALA A 143 -4.62 -11.38 -6.50
N LEU A 144 -4.53 -10.92 -5.25
CA LEU A 144 -3.51 -11.40 -4.30
C LEU A 144 -3.61 -12.90 -4.00
N LYS A 145 -4.80 -13.50 -4.12
CA LYS A 145 -5.02 -14.94 -3.88
C LYS A 145 -4.64 -15.81 -5.08
N THR A 146 -4.58 -15.24 -6.28
CA THR A 146 -4.27 -15.98 -7.51
C THR A 146 -2.76 -16.06 -7.81
N THR A 147 -1.95 -15.24 -7.13
CA THR A 147 -0.50 -15.12 -7.37
C THR A 147 0.36 -15.93 -6.39
N ASN A 148 -0.27 -16.62 -5.43
CA ASN A 148 0.37 -17.56 -4.49
C ASN A 148 0.16 -19.01 -4.94
#